data_AF-A0A7Z9XFQ3-F1
#
_entry.id   AF-A0A7Z9XFQ3-F1
#
_cell.length_a   1.000
_cell.length_b   1.000
_cell.length_c   1.000
_cell.angle_alpha   90.00
_cell.angle_beta   90.00
_cell.angle_gamma   90.00
#
_symmetry.space_group_name_H-M   'P 1'
#
loop_
_entity.id
_entity.type
_entity.pdbx_description
1 polymer ?
#
loop_
_entity_poly.entity_id
_entity_poly.type
_entity_poly.pdbx_seq_one_letter_code
_entity_poly.pdbx_strand_id
1 'polypeptide(L)'
;MSDFEFDFGIKGTAPNMLRAFSECIGNVINKMARPIDAIKHQAKTVTVGTSRVAERVEGLLFEALQKHGFSNNQLTNSNVLVLKRLQKVVAEIKGATLYTIAGLNFLGEPVEDSTIQLVKKEGSAAGLTSRVETDNRLRGTKRIIVKNGNVFIGMGIRDNRSILVVPIMSVGTKIDHLVLFNIAFKKEVGLQEKTVALGGKYHHIRHLIEETSLAWHDKYLDMLEIEQVFGMSAQKIAEAIVSGLKNEKSLTS
;
A
#
# COMPACT_ATOMS: atom_id res chain seq x y z
N MET A 1 -23.31 -39.94 -5.02
CA MET A 1 -22.07 -39.98 -5.82
C MET A 1 -21.49 -38.59 -5.74
N SER A 2 -20.28 -38.42 -5.20
CA SER A 2 -19.72 -37.08 -4.96
C SER A 2 -19.42 -36.39 -6.30
N ASP A 3 -19.85 -35.14 -6.46
CA ASP A 3 -19.66 -34.30 -7.68
C ASP A 3 -18.23 -34.40 -8.26
N PHE A 4 -17.23 -34.55 -7.39
CA PHE A 4 -15.84 -34.77 -7.79
C PHE A 4 -15.61 -35.98 -8.72
N GLU A 5 -16.28 -37.11 -8.49
CA GLU A 5 -16.09 -38.30 -9.33
C GLU A 5 -16.73 -38.10 -10.71
N PHE A 6 -17.81 -37.32 -10.77
CA PHE A 6 -18.46 -36.94 -12.02
C PHE A 6 -17.59 -35.93 -12.80
N ASP A 7 -17.04 -34.93 -12.13
CA ASP A 7 -16.26 -33.85 -12.76
C ASP A 7 -14.84 -34.29 -13.19
N PHE A 8 -14.22 -35.22 -12.46
CA PHE A 8 -12.82 -35.59 -12.68
C PHE A 8 -12.61 -37.05 -13.11
N GLY A 9 -13.65 -37.88 -13.15
CA GLY A 9 -13.59 -39.27 -13.63
C GLY A 9 -12.71 -40.20 -12.79
N ILE A 10 -12.33 -39.79 -11.58
CA ILE A 10 -11.49 -40.53 -10.64
C ILE A 10 -12.14 -40.59 -9.27
N LYS A 11 -11.87 -41.64 -8.49
CA LYS A 11 -12.46 -41.80 -7.15
C LYS A 11 -12.15 -40.63 -6.25
N GLY A 12 -13.14 -40.15 -5.49
CA GLY A 12 -13.08 -39.00 -4.58
C GLY A 12 -12.31 -39.23 -3.29
N THR A 13 -11.13 -39.86 -3.37
CA THR A 13 -10.24 -40.05 -2.22
C THR A 13 -9.41 -38.80 -1.97
N ALA A 14 -9.02 -38.54 -0.72
CA ALA A 14 -8.22 -37.36 -0.36
C ALA A 14 -6.93 -37.19 -1.21
N PRO A 15 -6.15 -38.25 -1.52
CA PRO A 15 -4.98 -38.13 -2.38
C PRO A 15 -5.33 -37.73 -3.83
N ASN A 16 -6.44 -38.25 -4.36
CA ASN A 16 -6.89 -37.92 -5.72
C ASN A 16 -7.39 -36.48 -5.82
N MET A 17 -8.12 -36.01 -4.81
CA MET A 17 -8.58 -34.62 -4.75
C MET A 17 -7.41 -33.63 -4.66
N LEU A 18 -6.40 -33.91 -3.84
CA LEU A 18 -5.20 -33.07 -3.73
C LEU A 18 -4.37 -33.04 -5.02
N ARG A 19 -4.26 -34.18 -5.71
CA ARG A 19 -3.57 -34.28 -7.00
C ARG A 19 -4.31 -33.49 -8.08
N ALA A 20 -5.63 -33.69 -8.21
CA ALA A 20 -6.45 -32.96 -9.17
C ALA A 20 -6.43 -31.45 -8.93
N PHE A 21 -6.47 -31.02 -7.67
CA PHE A 21 -6.31 -29.62 -7.29
C PHE A 21 -4.95 -29.05 -7.72
N SER A 22 -3.86 -29.77 -7.44
CA SER A 22 -2.49 -29.36 -7.78
C SER A 22 -2.29 -29.26 -9.30
N GLU A 23 -2.82 -30.23 -10.05
CA GLU A 23 -2.82 -30.22 -11.52
C GLU A 23 -3.63 -29.05 -12.08
N CYS A 24 -4.81 -28.79 -11.52
CA CYS A 24 -5.69 -27.71 -11.96
C CYS A 24 -5.04 -26.33 -11.73
N ILE A 25 -4.49 -26.10 -10.54
CA ILE A 25 -3.76 -24.86 -10.23
C ILE A 25 -2.51 -24.73 -11.10
N GLY A 26 -1.74 -25.81 -11.29
CA GLY A 26 -0.58 -25.81 -12.18
C GLY A 26 -0.94 -25.41 -13.61
N ASN A 27 -2.08 -25.90 -14.12
CA ASN A 27 -2.59 -25.53 -15.43
C ASN A 27 -3.05 -24.06 -15.51
N VAL A 28 -3.73 -23.56 -14.48
CA VAL A 28 -4.16 -22.15 -14.42
C VAL A 28 -2.95 -21.22 -14.34
N ILE A 29 -1.96 -21.52 -13.50
CA ILE A 29 -0.69 -20.78 -13.41
C ILE A 29 0.02 -20.80 -14.76
N ASN A 30 0.15 -21.96 -15.41
CA ASN A 30 0.77 -22.06 -16.73
C ASN A 30 0.01 -21.27 -17.80
N LYS A 31 -1.32 -21.20 -17.75
CA LYS A 31 -2.12 -20.37 -18.67
C LYS A 31 -1.93 -18.87 -18.41
N MET A 32 -1.83 -18.45 -17.14
CA MET A 32 -1.60 -17.04 -16.77
C MET A 32 -0.15 -16.60 -16.96
N ALA A 33 0.80 -17.53 -16.88
CA ALA A 33 2.23 -17.29 -17.07
C ALA A 33 2.64 -17.32 -18.54
N ARG A 34 1.82 -17.90 -19.43
CA ARG A 34 2.03 -17.79 -20.88
C ARG A 34 1.89 -16.32 -21.29
N PRO A 35 2.88 -15.73 -21.97
CA PRO A 35 2.74 -14.44 -22.60
C PRO A 35 1.56 -14.47 -23.58
N ILE A 36 0.75 -13.40 -23.61
CA ILE A 36 -0.36 -13.26 -24.57
C ILE A 36 0.22 -13.24 -25.98
N ASP A 37 0.11 -14.36 -26.70
CA ASP A 37 0.73 -14.55 -28.01
C ASP A 37 -0.11 -14.03 -29.20
N ALA A 38 -1.09 -13.16 -28.93
CA ALA A 38 -1.95 -12.54 -29.95
C ALA A 38 -1.36 -11.25 -30.57
N ILE A 39 -0.19 -10.80 -30.13
CA ILE A 39 0.54 -9.63 -30.67
C ILE A 39 1.92 -10.06 -31.17
N LYS A 40 2.01 -11.17 -31.91
CA LYS A 40 3.29 -11.65 -32.47
C LYS A 40 3.37 -11.78 -33.99
N HIS A 41 2.27 -11.67 -34.73
CA HIS A 41 2.38 -11.74 -36.20
C HIS A 41 3.13 -10.56 -36.86
N GLN A 42 3.67 -9.58 -36.10
CA GLN A 42 4.60 -8.56 -36.62
C GLN A 42 5.74 -8.13 -35.68
N ALA A 43 6.39 -9.03 -34.93
CA ALA A 43 7.67 -8.69 -34.33
C ALA A 43 8.71 -9.80 -34.56
N LYS A 44 9.65 -9.54 -35.46
CA LYS A 44 10.86 -10.36 -35.63
C LYS A 44 11.52 -10.57 -34.27
N THR A 45 11.83 -11.83 -33.99
CA THR A 45 12.40 -12.31 -32.74
C THR A 45 13.78 -11.70 -32.47
N VAL A 46 13.82 -10.68 -31.62
CA VAL A 46 15.02 -10.35 -30.84
C VAL A 46 14.83 -11.09 -29.53
N THR A 47 15.62 -12.14 -29.31
CA THR A 47 15.72 -12.82 -28.01
C THR A 47 16.34 -11.85 -27.00
N VAL A 48 15.52 -11.01 -26.38
CA VAL A 48 15.90 -10.38 -25.12
C VAL A 48 15.84 -11.45 -24.05
N GLY A 49 17.02 -11.94 -23.67
CA GLY A 49 17.16 -12.79 -22.49
C GLY A 49 16.44 -12.12 -21.33
N THR A 50 15.41 -12.76 -20.81
CA THR A 50 14.72 -12.32 -19.60
C THR A 50 15.60 -12.67 -18.39
N SER A 51 16.83 -12.15 -18.38
CA SER A 51 17.50 -11.86 -17.12
C SER A 51 16.70 -10.71 -16.53
N ARG A 52 15.60 -11.04 -15.83
CA ARG A 52 15.03 -10.15 -14.83
C ARG A 52 16.12 -10.01 -13.79
N VAL A 53 16.98 -9.01 -13.97
CA VAL A 53 17.75 -8.44 -12.87
C VAL A 53 16.69 -8.16 -11.82
N ALA A 54 16.66 -8.95 -10.75
CA ALA A 54 15.80 -8.68 -9.63
C ALA A 54 16.20 -7.28 -9.15
N GLU A 55 15.40 -6.26 -9.49
CA GLU A 55 15.61 -4.92 -8.98
C GLU A 55 15.70 -5.04 -7.46
N ARG A 56 16.82 -4.60 -6.89
CA ARG A 56 17.05 -4.77 -5.47
C ARG A 56 16.04 -3.94 -4.69
N VAL A 57 15.38 -4.60 -3.73
CA VAL A 57 14.41 -3.98 -2.83
C VAL A 57 15.20 -3.35 -1.69
N GLU A 58 15.74 -2.16 -1.96
CA GLU A 58 16.67 -1.42 -1.11
C GLU A 58 16.18 0.03 -0.89
N GLY A 59 16.75 0.69 0.13
CA GLY A 59 16.52 2.09 0.45
C GLY A 59 15.94 2.33 1.85
N LEU A 60 15.81 3.61 2.19
CA LEU A 60 15.47 4.12 3.52
C LEU A 60 14.32 3.38 4.23
N LEU A 61 13.21 3.13 3.52
CA LEU A 61 12.03 2.51 4.13
C LEU A 61 12.24 1.01 4.38
N PHE A 62 12.92 0.32 3.45
CA PHE A 62 13.21 -1.11 3.59
C PHE A 62 14.28 -1.37 4.65
N GLU A 63 15.33 -0.55 4.69
CA GLU A 63 16.36 -0.60 5.73
C GLU A 63 15.76 -0.34 7.12
N ALA A 64 14.84 0.62 7.24
CA ALA A 64 14.15 0.89 8.49
C ALA A 64 13.28 -0.30 8.94
N LEU A 65 12.59 -0.98 8.02
CA LEU A 65 11.85 -2.20 8.32
C LEU A 65 12.80 -3.33 8.79
N GLN A 66 13.93 -3.50 8.11
CA GLN A 66 14.94 -4.50 8.45
C GLN A 66 15.55 -4.24 9.83
N LYS A 67 15.80 -2.98 10.20
CA LYS A 67 16.23 -2.58 11.55
C LYS A 67 15.24 -3.00 12.64
N HIS A 68 13.95 -3.10 12.31
CA HIS A 68 12.91 -3.61 13.20
C HIS A 68 12.68 -5.12 13.09
N GLY A 69 13.54 -5.84 12.36
CA GLY A 69 13.48 -7.30 12.21
C GLY A 69 12.54 -7.78 11.11
N PHE A 70 12.02 -6.89 10.26
CA PHE A 70 11.10 -7.27 9.19
C PHE A 70 11.78 -7.32 7.83
N SER A 71 11.55 -8.42 7.11
CA SER A 71 12.05 -8.62 5.75
C SER A 71 10.98 -8.32 4.70
N ASN A 72 11.42 -8.14 3.45
CA ASN A 72 10.52 -7.86 2.32
C ASN A 72 9.49 -8.97 2.07
N ASN A 73 9.77 -10.21 2.50
CA ASN A 73 8.86 -11.34 2.34
C ASN A 73 7.62 -11.26 3.25
N GLN A 74 7.63 -10.37 4.23
CA GLN A 74 6.52 -10.11 5.14
C GLN A 74 5.61 -8.97 4.65
N LEU A 75 5.86 -8.50 3.41
CA LEU A 75 5.06 -7.50 2.72
C LEU A 75 4.35 -8.12 1.53
N THR A 76 3.21 -7.56 1.15
CA THR A 76 2.59 -7.87 -0.14
C THR A 76 3.41 -7.25 -1.28
N ASN A 77 3.40 -7.86 -2.47
CA ASN A 77 4.05 -7.29 -3.66
C ASN A 77 3.56 -5.86 -3.97
N SER A 78 2.27 -5.60 -3.74
CA SER A 78 1.68 -4.25 -3.88
C SER A 78 2.36 -3.26 -2.92
N ASN A 79 2.51 -3.63 -1.64
CA ASN A 79 3.15 -2.77 -0.65
C ASN A 79 4.64 -2.54 -0.95
N VAL A 80 5.36 -3.54 -1.47
CA VAL A 80 6.75 -3.37 -1.92
C VAL A 80 6.83 -2.29 -3.01
N LEU A 81 5.94 -2.34 -4.01
CA LEU A 81 5.89 -1.32 -5.06
C LEU A 81 5.53 0.07 -4.52
N VAL A 82 4.57 0.15 -3.59
CA VAL A 82 4.19 1.42 -2.96
C VAL A 82 5.36 2.01 -2.18
N LEU A 83 6.03 1.23 -1.33
CA LEU A 83 7.19 1.69 -0.57
C LEU A 83 8.29 2.18 -1.51
N LYS A 84 8.61 1.44 -2.57
CA LYS A 84 9.60 1.86 -3.58
C LYS A 84 9.29 3.23 -4.19
N ARG A 85 8.01 3.52 -4.46
CA ARG A 85 7.58 4.82 -5.00
C ARG A 85 7.66 5.91 -3.93
N LEU A 86 7.24 5.62 -2.70
CA LEU A 86 7.26 6.58 -1.59
C LEU A 86 8.68 6.99 -1.18
N GLN A 87 9.69 6.14 -1.38
CA GLN A 87 11.10 6.52 -1.17
C GLN A 87 11.54 7.72 -2.02
N LYS A 88 10.88 7.98 -3.15
CA LYS A 88 11.19 9.15 -3.97
C LYS A 88 10.78 10.46 -3.31
N VAL A 89 9.79 10.42 -2.43
CA VAL A 89 9.21 11.62 -1.79
C VAL A 89 9.56 11.75 -0.31
N VAL A 90 9.96 10.66 0.35
CA VAL A 90 10.41 10.67 1.75
C VAL A 90 11.88 11.06 1.81
N ALA A 91 12.21 12.03 2.66
CA ALA A 91 13.57 12.48 2.92
C ALA A 91 14.21 11.72 4.09
N GLU A 92 13.47 11.57 5.19
CA GLU A 92 13.99 10.99 6.43
C GLU A 92 12.88 10.34 7.26
N ILE A 93 13.29 9.45 8.17
CA ILE A 93 12.44 8.84 9.20
C ILE A 93 12.86 9.43 10.55
N LYS A 94 12.00 10.26 11.12
CA LYS A 94 12.21 10.93 12.42
C LYS A 94 11.97 10.02 13.62
N GLY A 95 11.30 8.89 13.43
CA GLY A 95 10.95 7.97 14.50
C GLY A 95 10.05 6.85 14.02
N ALA A 96 9.91 5.82 14.85
CA ALA A 96 9.13 4.64 14.53
C ALA A 96 8.32 4.18 15.74
N THR A 97 7.19 3.54 15.48
CA THR A 97 6.38 2.86 16.49
C THR A 97 5.93 1.52 15.97
N LEU A 98 6.28 0.46 16.70
CA LEU A 98 5.92 -0.91 16.38
C LEU A 98 4.71 -1.33 17.20
N TYR A 99 3.73 -1.91 16.53
CA TYR A 99 2.54 -2.48 17.14
C TYR A 99 2.36 -3.95 16.75
N THR A 100 1.80 -4.73 17.67
CA THR A 100 1.25 -6.07 17.41
C THR A 100 -0.28 -6.02 17.43
N ILE A 101 -0.89 -6.89 16.64
CA ILE A 101 -2.33 -7.00 16.46
C ILE A 101 -2.78 -8.40 16.89
N ALA A 102 -3.87 -8.47 17.65
CA ALA A 102 -4.45 -9.73 18.12
C ALA A 102 -5.98 -9.74 17.95
N GLY A 103 -6.55 -10.94 18.07
CA GLY A 103 -7.99 -11.15 17.94
C GLY A 103 -8.50 -10.95 16.50
N LEU A 104 -7.79 -11.46 15.50
CA LEU A 104 -8.23 -11.48 14.10
C LEU A 104 -9.04 -12.75 13.80
N ASN A 105 -9.97 -12.69 12.85
CA ASN A 105 -10.73 -13.86 12.41
C ASN A 105 -9.86 -14.87 11.62
N PHE A 106 -10.47 -15.94 11.12
CA PHE A 106 -9.77 -16.97 10.35
C PHE A 106 -9.16 -16.43 9.04
N LEU A 107 -9.77 -15.40 8.44
CA LEU A 107 -9.27 -14.70 7.25
C LEU A 107 -8.19 -13.65 7.56
N GLY A 108 -7.89 -13.40 8.83
CA GLY A 108 -6.94 -12.35 9.23
C GLY A 108 -7.54 -10.95 9.25
N GLU A 109 -8.86 -10.81 9.22
CA GLU A 109 -9.54 -9.53 9.30
C GLU A 109 -9.85 -9.15 10.76
N PRO A 110 -9.88 -7.85 11.08
CA PRO A 110 -10.21 -7.39 12.42
C PRO A 110 -11.72 -7.52 12.72
N VAL A 111 -12.05 -8.02 13.92
CA VAL A 111 -13.38 -8.08 14.52
C VAL A 111 -13.52 -7.06 15.66
N GLU A 112 -14.71 -6.91 16.25
CA GLU A 112 -14.99 -5.86 17.25
C GLU A 112 -14.07 -5.88 18.49
N ASP A 113 -13.61 -7.07 18.86
CA ASP A 113 -12.72 -7.29 20.01
C ASP A 113 -11.24 -7.41 19.62
N SER A 114 -10.88 -7.13 18.36
CA SER A 114 -9.48 -7.06 17.96
C SER A 114 -8.75 -5.99 18.74
N THR A 115 -7.54 -6.31 19.19
CA THR A 115 -6.70 -5.43 20.00
C THR A 115 -5.42 -5.06 19.28
N ILE A 116 -4.84 -3.94 19.68
CA ILE A 116 -3.53 -3.47 19.27
C ILE A 116 -2.68 -3.24 20.53
N GLN A 117 -1.42 -3.65 20.48
CA GLN A 117 -0.48 -3.45 21.58
C GLN A 117 0.76 -2.73 21.08
N LEU A 118 1.32 -1.88 21.93
CA LEU A 118 2.57 -1.19 21.65
C LEU A 118 3.74 -2.10 21.99
N VAL A 119 4.63 -2.35 21.03
CA VAL A 119 5.85 -3.14 21.24
C VAL A 119 7.06 -2.24 21.51
N LYS A 120 7.23 -1.19 20.68
CA LYS A 120 8.42 -0.33 20.74
C LYS A 120 8.13 1.06 20.18
N LYS A 121 8.79 2.08 20.75
CA LYS A 121 8.86 3.46 20.22
C LYS A 121 10.32 3.87 20.08
N GLU A 122 10.64 4.60 19.00
CA GLU A 122 11.98 5.12 18.75
C GLU A 122 11.95 6.54 18.17
N GLY A 123 13.03 7.29 18.39
CA GLY A 123 13.21 8.65 17.89
C GLY A 123 12.15 9.60 18.41
N SER A 124 11.62 10.45 17.53
CA SER A 124 10.55 11.42 17.83
C SER A 124 9.24 10.80 18.36
N ALA A 125 9.09 9.47 18.28
CA ALA A 125 7.95 8.75 18.84
C ALA A 125 8.14 8.33 20.31
N ALA A 126 9.38 8.32 20.82
CA ALA A 126 9.70 7.82 22.17
C ALA A 126 9.01 8.62 23.29
N GLY A 127 8.91 9.94 23.14
CA GLY A 127 8.27 10.82 24.13
C GLY A 127 6.75 10.97 24.00
N LEU A 128 6.11 10.26 23.06
CA LEU A 128 4.68 10.41 22.82
C LEU A 128 3.86 9.43 23.65
N THR A 129 2.81 9.90 24.30
CA THR A 129 1.78 9.03 24.89
C THR A 129 0.92 8.44 23.78
N SER A 130 0.89 7.12 23.67
CA SER A 130 0.06 6.43 22.69
C SER A 130 -1.30 6.15 23.31
N ARG A 131 -2.39 6.41 22.57
CA ARG A 131 -3.75 6.02 23.00
C ARG A 131 -3.81 4.53 23.38
N VAL A 132 -3.05 3.71 22.66
CA VAL A 132 -3.00 2.25 22.85
C VAL A 132 -2.55 1.86 24.25
N GLU A 133 -1.82 2.74 24.95
CA GLU A 133 -1.41 2.52 26.35
C GLU A 133 -2.58 2.66 27.33
N THR A 134 -3.69 3.27 26.91
CA THR A 134 -4.91 3.46 27.72
C THR A 134 -6.12 2.67 27.21
N ASP A 135 -6.25 2.54 25.89
CA ASP A 135 -7.33 1.83 25.21
C ASP A 135 -6.72 1.00 24.08
N ASN A 136 -6.64 -0.31 24.30
CA ASN A 136 -5.99 -1.26 23.40
C ASN A 136 -6.90 -1.75 22.26
N ARG A 137 -8.12 -1.22 22.11
CA ARG A 137 -9.03 -1.65 21.03
C ARG A 137 -8.53 -1.18 19.66
N LEU A 138 -8.51 -2.08 18.68
CA LEU A 138 -8.12 -1.76 17.31
C LEU A 138 -9.24 -0.99 16.59
N ARG A 139 -9.09 0.33 16.49
CA ARG A 139 -10.09 1.26 15.91
C ARG A 139 -9.47 2.27 14.94
N GLY A 140 -10.33 2.93 14.17
CA GLY A 140 -9.97 4.01 13.25
C GLY A 140 -9.03 3.56 12.13
N THR A 141 -8.10 4.45 11.72
CA THR A 141 -7.20 4.21 10.59
C THR A 141 -6.38 2.93 10.73
N LYS A 142 -5.93 2.58 11.94
CA LYS A 142 -5.16 1.34 12.16
C LYS A 142 -6.00 0.09 11.87
N ARG A 143 -7.28 0.08 12.25
CA ARG A 143 -8.22 -1.01 11.91
C ARG A 143 -8.40 -1.13 10.40
N ILE A 144 -8.56 0.00 9.70
CA ILE A 144 -8.72 0.02 8.24
C ILE A 144 -7.46 -0.52 7.54
N ILE A 145 -6.28 -0.15 8.03
CA ILE A 145 -4.99 -0.64 7.50
C ILE A 145 -4.87 -2.16 7.69
N VAL A 146 -5.19 -2.69 8.88
CA VAL A 146 -5.15 -4.14 9.14
C VAL A 146 -6.15 -4.87 8.23
N LYS A 147 -7.36 -4.34 8.06
CA LYS A 147 -8.39 -4.93 7.20
C LYS A 147 -7.98 -4.96 5.72
N ASN A 148 -7.46 -3.85 5.20
CA ASN A 148 -7.18 -3.70 3.78
C ASN A 148 -5.78 -4.15 3.38
N GLY A 149 -4.85 -4.28 4.34
CA GLY A 149 -3.47 -4.69 4.10
C GLY A 149 -2.64 -3.72 3.25
N ASN A 150 -3.10 -2.48 3.06
CA ASN A 150 -2.42 -1.49 2.23
C ASN A 150 -1.56 -0.53 3.05
N VAL A 151 -0.39 -0.17 2.54
CA VAL A 151 0.42 0.93 3.10
C VAL A 151 -0.41 2.21 3.14
N PHE A 152 -0.35 2.90 4.27
CA PHE A 152 -1.02 4.18 4.48
C PHE A 152 0.00 5.30 4.61
N ILE A 153 -0.28 6.44 3.99
CA ILE A 153 0.43 7.70 4.19
C ILE A 153 -0.59 8.79 4.48
N GLY A 154 -0.32 9.64 5.47
CA GLY A 154 -1.25 10.67 5.89
C GLY A 154 -0.71 11.53 7.01
N MET A 155 -1.54 12.43 7.54
CA MET A 155 -1.23 13.19 8.75
C MET A 155 -1.86 12.56 10.00
N GLY A 156 -1.11 12.55 11.10
CA GLY A 156 -1.60 12.19 12.41
C GLY A 156 -2.63 13.20 12.90
N ILE A 157 -3.82 12.71 13.26
CA ILE A 157 -4.97 13.56 13.66
C ILE A 157 -4.66 14.40 14.92
N ARG A 158 -3.79 13.90 15.81
CA ARG A 158 -3.53 14.53 17.12
C ARG A 158 -2.30 15.44 17.12
N ASP A 159 -1.34 15.16 16.27
CA ASP A 159 0.00 15.76 16.32
C ASP A 159 0.42 16.41 14.99
N ASN A 160 -0.44 16.40 13.97
CA ASN A 160 -0.19 16.92 12.62
C ASN A 160 1.13 16.43 12.00
N ARG A 161 1.61 15.26 12.42
CA ARG A 161 2.85 14.68 11.89
C ARG A 161 2.55 13.87 10.64
N SER A 162 3.44 13.95 9.65
CA SER A 162 3.40 13.08 8.49
C SER A 162 3.77 11.65 8.91
N ILE A 163 2.84 10.73 8.73
CA ILE A 163 3.00 9.34 9.12
C ILE A 163 2.91 8.41 7.92
N LEU A 164 3.72 7.36 7.93
CA LEU A 164 3.64 6.23 7.00
C LEU A 164 3.45 4.96 7.82
N VAL A 165 2.38 4.21 7.56
CA VAL A 165 2.07 2.97 8.27
C VAL A 165 2.17 1.80 7.32
N VAL A 166 3.05 0.85 7.66
CA VAL A 166 3.32 -0.36 6.91
C VAL A 166 2.67 -1.54 7.62
N PRO A 167 1.70 -2.23 6.99
CA PRO A 167 1.18 -3.49 7.49
C PRO A 167 2.15 -4.63 7.17
N ILE A 168 2.43 -5.46 8.16
CA ILE A 168 3.40 -6.56 8.08
C ILE A 168 2.70 -7.88 8.42
N MET A 169 3.06 -8.94 7.68
CA MET A 169 2.62 -10.31 7.91
C MET A 169 3.79 -11.10 8.51
N SER A 170 3.85 -11.21 9.84
CA SER A 170 4.98 -11.92 10.46
C SER A 170 4.94 -13.41 10.16
N VAL A 171 3.75 -14.03 10.21
CA VAL A 171 3.54 -15.45 9.87
C VAL A 171 2.25 -15.61 9.06
N GLY A 172 2.34 -16.34 7.93
CA GLY A 172 1.19 -16.60 7.06
C GLY A 172 0.73 -15.35 6.30
N THR A 173 -0.58 -15.15 6.21
CA THR A 173 -1.19 -14.07 5.41
C THR A 173 -1.85 -12.98 6.26
N LYS A 174 -1.79 -13.08 7.59
CA LYS A 174 -2.48 -12.17 8.51
C LYS A 174 -1.60 -10.97 8.82
N ILE A 175 -2.19 -9.77 8.83
CA ILE A 175 -1.50 -8.55 9.26
C ILE A 175 -1.49 -8.50 10.78
N ASP A 176 -0.45 -9.08 11.38
CA ASP A 176 -0.27 -9.18 12.83
C ASP A 176 0.64 -8.08 13.40
N HIS A 177 1.27 -7.27 12.54
CA HIS A 177 2.10 -6.15 12.96
C HIS A 177 1.83 -4.90 12.12
N LEU A 178 1.99 -3.73 12.76
CA LEU A 178 2.02 -2.44 12.08
C LEU A 178 3.30 -1.70 12.46
N VAL A 179 4.04 -1.24 11.47
CA VAL A 179 5.17 -0.30 11.66
C VAL A 179 4.70 1.09 11.26
N LEU A 180 4.69 2.02 12.20
CA LEU A 180 4.37 3.42 11.94
C LEU A 180 5.65 4.24 11.96
N PHE A 181 5.99 4.86 10.85
CA PHE A 181 7.08 5.82 10.73
C PHE A 181 6.56 7.25 10.83
N ASN A 182 7.23 8.08 11.62
CA ASN A 182 7.15 9.53 11.50
C ASN A 182 8.16 9.95 10.43
N ILE A 183 7.69 10.56 9.35
CA ILE A 183 8.50 10.87 8.17
C ILE A 183 8.61 12.38 7.93
N ALA A 184 9.66 12.79 7.24
CA ALA A 184 9.71 14.09 6.58
C ALA A 184 9.74 13.89 5.07
N PHE A 185 9.08 14.78 4.34
CA PHE A 185 9.13 14.79 2.88
C PHE A 185 10.37 15.54 2.40
N LYS A 186 10.81 15.24 1.17
CA LYS A 186 11.83 16.03 0.48
C LYS A 186 11.27 17.42 0.18
N LYS A 187 12.11 18.45 0.31
CA LYS A 187 11.75 19.85 0.07
C LYS A 187 11.35 20.09 -1.38
N GLU A 188 12.06 19.46 -2.31
CA GLU A 188 11.81 19.56 -3.73
C GLU A 188 11.58 18.16 -4.29
N VAL A 189 10.43 17.97 -4.93
CA VAL A 189 10.02 16.72 -5.55
C VAL A 189 9.44 17.03 -6.91
N GLY A 190 9.96 16.38 -7.95
CA GLY A 190 9.47 16.58 -9.30
C GLY A 190 8.02 16.12 -9.45
N LEU A 191 7.26 16.79 -10.32
CA LEU A 191 5.85 16.49 -10.52
C LEU A 191 5.60 15.01 -10.89
N GLN A 192 6.44 14.45 -11.76
CA GLN A 192 6.38 13.03 -12.11
C GLN A 192 6.57 12.12 -10.89
N GLU A 193 7.47 12.48 -9.96
CA GLU A 193 7.70 11.71 -8.74
C GLU A 193 6.50 11.80 -7.79
N LYS A 194 5.87 12.97 -7.66
CA LYS A 194 4.62 13.15 -6.91
C LYS A 194 3.50 12.26 -7.47
N THR A 195 3.27 12.31 -8.78
CA THR A 195 2.26 11.51 -9.48
C THR A 195 2.49 10.01 -9.29
N VAL A 196 3.73 9.54 -9.47
CA VAL A 196 4.09 8.13 -9.28
C VAL A 196 3.90 7.70 -7.83
N ALA A 197 4.31 8.52 -6.86
CA ALA A 197 4.19 8.22 -5.43
C ALA A 197 2.74 8.21 -4.93
N LEU A 198 1.86 9.05 -5.49
CA LEU A 198 0.43 9.04 -5.18
C LEU A 198 -0.28 7.76 -5.65
N GLY A 199 0.21 7.12 -6.72
CA GLY A 199 -0.36 5.87 -7.24
C GLY A 199 -1.86 5.99 -7.51
N GLY A 200 -2.67 5.08 -6.95
CA GLY A 200 -4.13 5.11 -7.14
C GLY A 200 -4.80 6.41 -6.65
N LYS A 201 -4.20 7.08 -5.65
CA LYS A 201 -4.74 8.35 -5.12
C LYS A 201 -4.68 9.48 -6.15
N TYR A 202 -3.70 9.47 -7.05
CA TYR A 202 -3.60 10.44 -8.14
C TYR A 202 -4.83 10.37 -9.06
N HIS A 203 -5.22 9.17 -9.49
CA HIS A 203 -6.39 8.99 -10.34
C HIS A 203 -7.67 9.43 -9.63
N HIS A 204 -7.80 9.12 -8.34
CA HIS A 204 -8.95 9.56 -7.55
C HIS A 204 -9.05 11.09 -7.47
N ILE A 205 -7.94 11.80 -7.21
CA ILE A 205 -7.91 13.27 -7.21
C ILE A 205 -8.32 13.82 -8.58
N ARG A 206 -7.75 13.27 -9.65
CA ARG A 206 -8.06 13.68 -11.02
C ARG A 206 -9.55 13.55 -11.32
N HIS A 207 -10.15 12.40 -11.02
CA HIS A 207 -11.58 12.18 -11.27
C HIS A 207 -12.46 13.18 -10.50
N LEU A 208 -12.16 13.43 -9.22
CA LEU A 208 -12.90 14.39 -8.40
C LEU A 208 -12.83 15.83 -8.94
N ILE A 209 -11.72 16.21 -9.57
CA ILE A 209 -11.58 17.53 -10.19
C ILE A 209 -12.32 17.59 -11.52
N GLU A 210 -12.21 16.55 -12.35
CA GLU A 210 -12.91 16.46 -13.63
C GLU A 210 -14.45 16.50 -13.44
N GLU A 211 -14.97 15.95 -12.33
CA GLU A 211 -16.38 16.08 -11.92
C GLU A 211 -16.84 17.54 -11.74
N THR A 212 -15.92 18.46 -11.44
CA THR A 212 -16.22 19.90 -11.30
C THR A 212 -16.20 20.68 -12.63
N SER A 213 -16.15 19.98 -13.77
CA SER A 213 -16.01 20.56 -15.11
C SER A 213 -14.71 21.36 -15.33
N LEU A 214 -13.68 21.10 -14.52
CA LEU A 214 -12.33 21.65 -14.69
C LEU A 214 -11.43 20.61 -15.35
N ALA A 215 -10.66 21.03 -16.37
CA ALA A 215 -9.70 20.15 -17.02
C ALA A 215 -8.49 19.89 -16.11
N TRP A 216 -8.17 18.61 -15.87
CA TRP A 216 -7.04 18.22 -15.04
C TRP A 216 -5.69 18.57 -15.67
N HIS A 217 -4.79 19.13 -14.85
CA HIS A 217 -3.37 19.28 -15.17
C HIS A 217 -2.54 18.85 -13.97
N ASP A 218 -1.50 18.04 -14.19
CA ASP A 218 -0.65 17.53 -13.11
C ASP A 218 -0.08 18.67 -12.25
N LYS A 219 0.26 19.81 -12.86
CA LYS A 219 0.77 21.01 -12.18
C LYS A 219 -0.12 21.52 -11.03
N TYR A 220 -1.39 21.14 -10.99
CA TYR A 220 -2.27 21.47 -9.86
C TYR A 220 -1.82 20.85 -8.55
N LEU A 221 -1.04 19.75 -8.59
CA LEU A 221 -0.40 19.19 -7.41
C LEU A 221 0.67 20.12 -6.81
N ASP A 222 1.23 21.05 -7.60
CA ASP A 222 2.22 22.03 -7.13
C ASP A 222 1.57 23.25 -6.47
N MET A 223 0.23 23.36 -6.51
CA MET A 223 -0.51 24.38 -5.75
C MET A 223 -0.58 24.08 -4.25
N LEU A 224 -0.19 22.87 -3.85
CA LEU A 224 -0.25 22.38 -2.48
C LEU A 224 1.14 21.97 -2.00
N GLU A 225 1.37 22.19 -0.71
CA GLU A 225 2.57 21.67 -0.04
C GLU A 225 2.57 20.14 -0.07
N ILE A 226 3.75 19.53 -0.12
CA ILE A 226 3.88 18.07 -0.25
C ILE A 226 3.24 17.33 0.94
N GLU A 227 3.32 17.92 2.14
CA GLU A 227 2.64 17.44 3.35
C GLU A 227 1.12 17.38 3.14
N GLN A 228 0.53 18.33 2.41
CA GLN A 228 -0.90 18.35 2.14
C GLN A 228 -1.26 17.30 1.07
N VAL A 229 -0.47 17.22 -0.01
CA VAL A 229 -0.64 16.25 -1.10
C VAL A 229 -0.64 14.81 -0.59
N PHE A 230 0.27 14.47 0.32
CA PHE A 230 0.35 13.12 0.90
C PHE A 230 -0.42 12.98 2.22
N GLY A 231 -0.76 14.08 2.90
CA GLY A 231 -1.41 14.11 4.20
C GLY A 231 -2.94 14.10 4.19
N MET A 232 -3.55 14.67 3.16
CA MET A 232 -5.00 14.85 3.05
C MET A 232 -5.69 13.71 2.29
N SER A 233 -7.02 13.60 2.39
CA SER A 233 -7.79 12.70 1.51
C SER A 233 -7.80 13.23 0.07
N ALA A 234 -8.07 12.35 -0.91
CA ALA A 234 -8.24 12.76 -2.30
C ALA A 234 -9.30 13.87 -2.45
N GLN A 235 -10.41 13.75 -1.70
CA GLN A 235 -11.46 14.75 -1.62
C GLN A 235 -10.96 16.13 -1.19
N LYS A 236 -10.24 16.21 -0.06
CA LYS A 236 -9.73 17.48 0.45
C LYS A 236 -8.72 18.13 -0.49
N ILE A 237 -7.91 17.31 -1.17
CA ILE A 237 -6.96 17.79 -2.17
C ILE A 237 -7.70 18.39 -3.37
N ALA A 238 -8.70 17.68 -3.89
CA ALA A 238 -9.52 18.16 -4.99
C ALA A 238 -10.23 19.47 -4.63
N GLU A 239 -10.87 19.54 -3.46
CA GLU A 239 -11.52 20.76 -2.95
C GLU A 239 -10.56 21.94 -2.84
N ALA A 240 -9.36 21.73 -2.29
CA ALA A 240 -8.36 22.77 -2.15
C ALA A 240 -7.87 23.30 -3.51
N ILE A 241 -7.61 22.40 -4.46
CA ILE A 241 -7.21 22.77 -5.83
C ILE A 241 -8.33 23.54 -6.54
N VAL A 242 -9.57 23.05 -6.48
CA VAL A 242 -10.72 23.71 -7.12
C VAL A 242 -10.95 25.10 -6.55
N SER A 243 -10.85 25.25 -5.22
CA SER A 243 -10.94 26.55 -4.56
C SER A 243 -9.83 27.49 -4.99
N GLY A 244 -8.58 27.00 -5.08
CA GLY A 244 -7.44 27.80 -5.55
C GLY A 244 -7.64 28.31 -6.97
N LEU A 245 -8.07 27.44 -7.89
CA LEU A 245 -8.30 27.79 -9.30
C LEU A 245 -9.45 28.79 -9.49
N LYS A 246 -10.51 28.70 -8.69
CA LYS A 246 -11.62 29.67 -8.73
C LYS A 246 -11.17 31.05 -8.26
N ASN A 247 -10.35 31.10 -7.21
CA ASN A 247 -9.83 32.36 -6.68
C ASN A 247 -8.89 33.05 -7.69
N GLU A 248 -8.01 32.30 -8.37
CA GLU A 248 -7.16 32.85 -9.43
C GLU A 248 -7.97 33.42 -10.61
N LYS A 249 -9.06 32.73 -11.02
CA LYS A 249 -9.95 33.25 -12.07
C LYS A 249 -10.68 34.53 -11.65
N SER A 250 -11.09 34.65 -10.39
CA SER A 250 -11.75 35.87 -9.87
C SER A 250 -10.82 37.08 -9.73
N LEU A 251 -9.50 36.86 -9.64
CA LEU A 251 -8.49 37.92 -9.58
C LEU A 251 -8.04 38.40 -10.97
N THR A 252 -8.35 37.63 -12.01
CA THR A 252 -7.96 37.90 -13.41
C THR A 252 -9.15 38.33 -14.29
N SER A 253 -10.33 38.50 -13.68
CA SER A 253 -11.55 39.08 -14.28
C SER A 253 -11.87 40.42 -13.65
#